data_AF-A0A8K0XJN3-F1
#
_entry.id   AF-A0A8K0XJN3-F1
#
_cell.length_a   1.000
_cell.length_b   1.000
_cell.length_c   1.000
_cell.angle_alpha   90.00
_cell.angle_beta   90.00
_cell.angle_gamma   90.00
#
_symmetry.space_group_name_H-M   'P 1'
#
loop_
_entity.id
_entity.type
_entity.pdbx_description
1 polymer ?
#
loop_
_entity_poly.entity_id
_entity_poly.type
_entity_poly.pdbx_seq_one_letter_code
_entity_poly.pdbx_strand_id
1 'polypeptide(L)' 'MFVFVNVSPVEVLVTPSIQLNNQQYVLKGLIYLGCEHFVCRVIDAQGKVWYNDGIETGRLCIEEGNFVNAV' A
#
# COMPACT_ATOMS: atom_id res chain seq x y z
N MET A 1 4.45 0.17 8.25
CA MET A 1 3.00 0.32 8.55
C MET A 1 2.19 -0.14 7.35
N PHE A 2 1.09 -0.86 7.57
CA PHE A 2 0.07 -1.12 6.55
C PHE A 2 -1.18 -0.32 6.89
N VAL A 3 -1.79 0.30 5.89
CA VAL A 3 -3.07 1.00 6.05
C VAL A 3 -4.15 0.19 5.33
N PHE A 4 -5.27 -0.02 6.02
CA PHE A 4 -6.45 -0.68 5.46
C PHE A 4 -7.42 0.39 4.96
N VAL A 5 -7.74 0.34 3.67
CA VAL A 5 -8.62 1.34 3.04
C VAL A 5 -9.82 0.63 2.42
N ASN A 6 -11.02 1.13 2.68
CA ASN A 6 -12.20 0.74 1.91
C ASN A 6 -12.34 1.73 0.75
N VAL A 7 -12.12 1.27 -0.48
CA VAL A 7 -12.09 2.13 -1.67
C VAL A 7 -13.37 1.91 -2.46
N SER A 8 -14.33 2.80 -2.26
CA SER A 8 -15.48 2.97 -3.14
C SER A 8 -16.07 4.38 -2.93
N PRO A 9 -16.17 5.25 -3.96
CA PRO A 9 -15.34 5.45 -5.15
C PRO A 9 -14.43 6.69 -4.98
N VAL A 10 -13.77 6.80 -3.84
CA VAL A 10 -13.08 8.04 -3.42
C VAL A 10 -11.57 7.88 -3.53
N GLU A 11 -10.88 8.89 -4.09
CA GLU A 11 -9.43 8.99 -4.01
C GLU A 11 -9.02 9.21 -2.55
N VAL A 12 -8.14 8.33 -2.03
CA VAL A 12 -7.67 8.42 -0.65
C VAL A 12 -6.23 8.91 -0.65
N LEU A 13 -6.02 10.10 -0.09
CA LEU A 13 -4.68 10.61 0.22
C LEU A 13 -4.21 9.98 1.55
N VAL A 14 -3.09 9.27 1.50
CA VAL A 14 -2.50 8.61 2.69
C VAL A 14 -1.20 9.31 3.07
N THR A 15 -1.09 9.71 4.34
CA THR A 15 0.17 10.25 4.87
C THR A 15 1.22 9.14 4.91
N PRO A 16 2.42 9.34 4.32
CA PRO A 16 3.43 8.30 4.15
C PRO A 16 4.16 7.93 5.45
N SER A 17 3.97 8.69 6.53
CA SER A 17 4.49 8.34 7.84
C SER A 17 3.59 8.83 8.97
N ILE A 18 3.65 8.14 10.10
CA ILE A 18 3.02 8.54 11.35
C ILE A 18 4.06 8.57 12.47
N GLN A 19 3.83 9.40 13.49
CA GLN A 19 4.66 9.47 14.69
C GLN A 19 3.90 8.86 15.87
N LEU A 20 4.51 7.89 16.56
CA LEU A 20 3.95 7.26 17.77
C LEU A 20 5.08 7.09 18.78
N ASN A 21 4.89 7.57 20.02
CA ASN A 21 5.86 7.41 21.12
C ASN A 21 7.31 7.79 20.75
N ASN A 22 7.51 8.94 20.11
CA ASN A 22 8.81 9.43 19.60
C ASN A 22 9.47 8.52 18.54
N GLN A 23 8.71 7.65 17.91
CA GLN A 23 9.17 6.79 16.83
C GLN A 23 8.38 7.05 15.55
N GLN A 24 9.11 7.19 14.43
CA GLN A 24 8.53 7.36 13.11
C GLN A 24 8.24 6.00 12.48
N TYR A 25 7.02 5.82 11.99
CA TYR A 25 6.62 4.66 11.21
C TYR A 25 6.33 5.09 9.79
N VAL A 26 7.04 4.50 8.83
CA VAL A 26 6.83 4.76 7.40
C VAL A 26 5.85 3.74 6.81
N LEU A 27 5.11 4.18 5.79
CA LEU A 27 4.23 3.35 4.99
C LEU A 27 5.05 2.27 4.28
N LYS A 28 4.62 1.02 4.44
CA LYS A 28 5.22 -0.15 3.77
C LYS A 28 4.22 -0.93 2.92
N GLY A 29 2.97 -0.48 2.90
CA GLY A 29 1.98 -0.98 1.96
C GLY A 29 0.57 -0.55 2.31
N LEU A 30 -0.33 -0.85 1.39
CA LEU A 30 -1.76 -0.61 1.48
C LEU A 30 -2.45 -1.94 1.23
N ILE A 31 -3.42 -2.26 2.07
CA ILE A 31 -4.36 -3.35 1.82
C ILE A 31 -5.72 -2.67 1.67
N TYR A 32 -6.44 -2.97 0.61
CA TYR A 32 -7.69 -2.30 0.37
C TYR A 32 -8.76 -3.22 -0.17
N LEU A 33 -9.98 -2.97 0.28
CA LEU A 33 -11.16 -3.78 -0.05
C LEU A 33 -11.85 -3.18 -1.27
N GLY A 34 -12.00 -3.99 -2.31
CA GLY A 34 -12.95 -3.78 -3.41
C GLY A 34 -14.11 -4.76 -3.28
N CYS A 35 -15.27 -4.28 -2.83
CA CYS A 35 -16.46 -5.09 -2.57
C CYS A 35 -16.20 -6.26 -1.59
N GLU A 36 -15.91 -7.45 -2.09
CA GLU A 36 -15.72 -8.70 -1.34
C GLU A 36 -14.30 -9.28 -1.50
N HIS A 37 -13.38 -8.50 -2.07
CA HIS A 37 -12.03 -8.91 -2.42
C HIS A 37 -10.97 -7.90 -1.92
N PHE A 38 -9.88 -8.40 -1.32
CA PHE A 38 -8.77 -7.56 -0.87
C PHE A 38 -7.65 -7.56 -1.90
N VAL A 39 -7.20 -6.36 -2.24
CA VAL A 39 -6.04 -6.11 -3.10
C VAL A 39 -4.98 -5.39 -2.26
N CYS A 40 -3.70 -5.57 -2.59
CA CYS A 40 -2.64 -4.87 -1.89
C CYS A 40 -1.56 -4.28 -2.80
N ARG A 41 -0.88 -3.27 -2.25
CA ARG A 41 0.38 -2.72 -2.74
C ARG A 41 1.39 -2.78 -1.63
N VAL A 42 2.56 -3.36 -1.87
CA VAL A 42 3.66 -3.46 -0.91
C VAL A 42 4.82 -2.58 -1.39
N ILE A 43 5.44 -1.84 -0.46
CA ILE A 43 6.61 -1.01 -0.71
C ILE A 43 7.82 -1.70 -0.09
N ASP A 44 8.80 -2.07 -0.90
CA ASP A 44 10.00 -2.75 -0.40
C ASP A 44 11.02 -1.80 0.25
N ALA A 45 12.25 -2.30 0.47
CA ALA A 45 13.31 -1.51 1.07
C ALA A 45 13.90 -0.46 0.11
N GLN A 46 13.80 -0.69 -1.20
CA GLN A 46 14.27 0.19 -2.27
C GLN A 46 13.20 1.23 -2.66
N GLY A 47 11.99 1.12 -2.09
CA GLY A 47 10.87 1.99 -2.40
C GLY A 47 10.03 1.50 -3.58
N LYS A 48 10.30 0.30 -4.10
CA LYS A 48 9.55 -0.24 -5.22
C LYS A 48 8.18 -0.75 -4.78
N VAL A 49 7.17 -0.48 -5.60
CA VAL A 49 5.77 -0.80 -5.37
C VAL A 49 5.42 -2.09 -6.09
N TRP A 50 4.83 -3.01 -5.34
CA TRP A 50 4.46 -4.34 -5.78
C TRP A 50 2.97 -4.57 -5.56
N TYR A 51 2.22 -4.76 -6.65
CA TYR A 51 0.80 -5.07 -6.66
C TYR A 51 0.53 -6.56 -6.51
N ASN A 52 -0.47 -6.91 -5.70
CA ASN A 52 -1.03 -8.25 -5.64
C ASN A 52 -2.54 -8.19 -5.45
N ASP A 53 -3.25 -8.80 -6.40
CA ASP A 53 -4.68 -9.03 -6.36
C ASP A 53 -4.98 -10.36 -5.65
N GLY A 54 -4.13 -11.37 -5.79
CA GLY A 54 -4.29 -12.65 -5.09
C GLY A 54 -5.29 -13.59 -5.75
N ILE A 55 -6.32 -13.09 -6.44
CA ILE A 55 -7.11 -13.90 -7.39
C ILE A 55 -6.39 -13.91 -8.75
N GLU A 56 -6.20 -12.74 -9.35
CA GLU A 56 -5.60 -12.64 -10.69
C GLU A 56 -4.10 -12.94 -10.66
N THR A 57 -3.39 -12.41 -9.66
CA THR A 57 -1.92 -12.54 -9.57
C THR A 57 -1.47 -13.81 -8.84
N GLY A 58 -2.38 -14.47 -8.11
CA GLY A 58 -2.06 -15.59 -7.23
C GLY A 58 -0.89 -15.28 -6.29
N ARG A 59 0.14 -16.13 -6.31
CA ARG A 59 1.36 -15.96 -5.48
C ARG A 59 2.39 -14.94 -6.01
N LEU A 60 2.13 -14.33 -7.17
CA LEU A 60 3.06 -13.41 -7.81
C LEU A 60 2.67 -11.96 -7.49
N CYS A 61 3.66 -11.07 -7.48
CA CYS A 61 3.43 -9.64 -7.42
C CYS A 61 3.90 -8.99 -8.74
N ILE A 62 3.20 -7.93 -9.14
CA ILE A 62 3.52 -7.14 -10.33
C ILE A 62 4.18 -5.85 -9.87
N GLU A 63 5.34 -5.51 -10.43
CA GLU A 63 5.98 -4.21 -10.20
C GLU A 63 5.17 -3.09 -10.88
N GLU A 64 4.77 -2.08 -10.12
CA GLU A 64 4.02 -0.91 -10.63
C GLU A 64 4.84 0.39 -10.63
N GLY A 65 6.08 0.36 -10.12
CA GLY A 65 6.99 1.51 -10.12
C GLY A 65 7.63 1.76 -8.76
N ASN A 66 7.95 3.03 -8.49
CA ASN A 66 8.61 3.44 -7.25
C ASN A 66 7.75 4.43 -6.47
N PHE A 67 7.65 4.19 -5.16
CA PHE A 67 7.10 5.11 -4.19
C PHE A 67 8.11 6.23 -3.94
N VAL A 68 7.90 7.36 -4.62
CA VAL A 68 8.68 8.57 -4.38
C VAL A 68 7.97 9.36 -3.30
N ASN A 69 8.61 9.52 -2.15
CA ASN A 69 8.12 10.42 -1.12
C ASN A 69 8.31 11.85 -1.66
N ALA A 70 7.27 12.42 -2.26
CA ALA A 70 7.30 13.82 -2.66
C ALA A 70 7.48 14.65 -1.39
N VAL A 71 8.62 15.33 -1.31
CA VAL A 71 9.03 16.19 -0.18
C VAL A 71 8.15 17.44 -0.16
#